data_AF-A0A1I5TI90-F1
#
_entry.id   AF-A0A1I5TI90-F1
#
_cell.length_a   1.000
_cell.length_b   1.000
_cell.length_c   1.000
_cell.angle_alpha   90.00
_cell.angle_beta   90.00
_cell.angle_gamma   90.00
#
_symmetry.space_group_name_H-M   'P 1'
#
loop_
_entity.id
_entity.type
_entity.pdbx_description
1 polymer ?
#
loop_
_entity_poly.entity_id
_entity_poly.type
_entity_poly.pdbx_seq_one_letter_code
_entity_poly.pdbx_strand_id
1 'polypeptide(L)'
;MKKELFSVLASLGISLLILFGVNKCAFPLNVVHAAEDLESSIKIEDEYIIPDKFDWCTYYVLVATNNTGKDVEIDADFTAYNSEKSVVSLVHDRADAVKAGQRFILYGQFLNKNIKKGVSFAYSLNATETDNCTYNMVDIDTSSKEQCIEVSATNYSEKDIQGVGIRTLFTKNGKAVAFDTVNIADVGYIFRGGSTNSQIIGLNASDYDNYIITYISAGVENAQTF
;
A
#
# COMPACT_ATOMS: atom_id res chain seq x y z
N MET A 1 -22.32 -77.29 31.52
CA MET A 1 -23.50 -76.82 30.75
C MET A 1 -24.10 -75.59 31.43
N LYS A 2 -24.37 -74.53 30.66
CA LYS A 2 -25.04 -73.24 31.02
C LYS A 2 -24.22 -72.10 31.66
N LYS A 3 -22.97 -71.82 31.24
CA LYS A 3 -22.32 -70.53 31.58
C LYS A 3 -21.49 -69.87 30.47
N GLU A 4 -21.60 -70.31 29.21
CA GLU A 4 -20.78 -69.75 28.10
C GLU A 4 -21.56 -68.94 27.04
N LEU A 5 -22.79 -68.51 27.32
CA LEU A 5 -23.62 -67.82 26.31
C LEU A 5 -24.10 -66.41 26.68
N PHE A 6 -23.61 -65.83 27.78
CA PHE A 6 -24.06 -64.50 28.24
C PHE A 6 -23.04 -63.36 28.10
N SER A 7 -21.80 -63.63 27.69
CA SER A 7 -20.75 -62.59 27.64
C SER A 7 -20.57 -61.91 26.28
N VAL A 8 -21.18 -62.43 25.20
CA VAL A 8 -20.97 -61.87 23.84
C VAL A 8 -22.12 -60.95 23.40
N LEU A 9 -23.29 -61.02 24.05
CA LEU A 9 -24.44 -60.17 23.72
C LEU A 9 -24.46 -58.82 24.45
N ALA A 10 -23.65 -58.63 25.50
CA ALA A 10 -23.59 -57.37 26.24
C ALA A 10 -22.65 -56.33 25.61
N SER A 11 -21.68 -56.73 24.79
CA SER A 11 -20.70 -55.81 24.17
C SER A 11 -21.16 -55.21 22.83
N LEU A 12 -22.13 -55.83 22.13
CA LEU A 12 -22.67 -55.27 20.88
C LEU A 12 -23.77 -54.21 21.10
N GLY A 13 -24.37 -54.13 22.28
CA GLY A 13 -25.46 -53.19 22.57
C GLY A 13 -25.03 -51.74 22.84
N ILE A 14 -23.77 -51.51 23.20
CA ILE A 14 -23.27 -50.17 23.57
C ILE A 14 -22.64 -49.44 22.36
N SER A 15 -22.15 -50.16 21.36
CA SER A 15 -21.56 -49.56 20.15
C SER A 15 -22.59 -49.03 19.14
N LEU A 16 -23.87 -49.40 19.25
CA LEU A 16 -24.92 -48.91 18.34
C LEU A 16 -25.59 -47.60 18.77
N LEU A 17 -25.42 -47.17 20.02
CA LEU A 17 -26.05 -45.94 20.55
C LEU A 17 -25.24 -44.65 20.29
N ILE A 18 -23.99 -44.76 19.83
CA ILE A 18 -23.16 -43.60 19.47
C ILE A 18 -23.45 -43.11 18.04
N LEU A 19 -24.09 -43.92 17.19
CA LEU A 19 -24.34 -43.57 15.79
C LEU A 19 -25.66 -42.80 15.54
N PHE A 20 -26.56 -42.70 16.53
CA PHE A 20 -27.88 -42.07 16.32
C PHE A 20 -28.32 -41.07 17.41
N GLY A 21 -27.43 -40.73 18.35
CA GLY A 21 -27.76 -39.91 19.52
C GLY A 21 -27.14 -38.50 19.53
N VAL A 22 -26.74 -37.94 18.38
CA VAL A 22 -26.19 -36.57 18.35
C VAL A 22 -27.36 -35.58 18.49
N ASN A 23 -27.59 -35.17 19.73
CA ASN A 23 -28.37 -34.00 20.07
C ASN A 23 -27.99 -32.84 19.15
N LYS A 24 -29.01 -32.26 18.50
CA LYS A 24 -28.96 -30.96 17.84
C LYS A 24 -28.77 -29.85 18.89
N CYS A 25 -27.60 -29.77 19.50
CA CYS A 25 -27.07 -28.50 19.97
C CYS A 25 -26.29 -27.92 18.80
N ALA A 26 -27.02 -27.23 17.91
CA ALA A 26 -26.41 -26.31 16.98
C ALA A 26 -25.87 -25.14 17.80
N PHE A 27 -24.64 -25.30 18.31
CA PHE A 27 -23.84 -24.14 18.65
C PHE A 27 -23.62 -23.38 17.34
N PRO A 28 -23.94 -22.09 17.26
CA PRO A 28 -23.43 -21.30 16.14
C PRO A 28 -21.91 -21.44 16.19
N LEU A 29 -21.35 -22.06 15.16
CA LEU A 29 -19.95 -21.93 14.83
C LEU A 29 -19.76 -20.44 14.57
N ASN A 30 -19.32 -19.71 15.60
CA ASN A 30 -18.61 -18.46 15.39
C ASN A 30 -17.36 -18.85 14.62
N VAL A 31 -17.46 -18.85 13.30
CA VAL A 31 -16.31 -18.81 12.42
C VAL A 31 -15.66 -17.47 12.71
N VAL A 32 -14.69 -17.49 13.63
CA VAL A 32 -13.73 -16.40 13.74
C VAL A 32 -12.89 -16.53 12.47
N HIS A 33 -13.27 -15.78 11.44
CA HIS A 33 -12.33 -15.50 10.37
C HIS A 33 -11.12 -14.86 11.02
N ALA A 34 -9.95 -15.48 10.89
CA ALA A 34 -8.70 -14.80 11.16
C ALA A 34 -8.77 -13.47 10.41
N ALA A 35 -8.52 -12.34 11.09
CA ALA A 35 -8.45 -11.06 10.44
C ALA A 35 -7.55 -11.22 9.22
N GLU A 36 -8.11 -10.97 8.04
CA GLU A 36 -7.39 -11.09 6.79
C GLU A 36 -6.19 -10.16 6.89
N ASP A 37 -4.98 -10.70 6.69
CA ASP A 37 -3.78 -9.90 6.74
C ASP A 37 -3.86 -8.90 5.58
N LEU A 38 -4.21 -7.65 5.89
CA LEU A 38 -4.44 -6.60 4.90
C LEU A 38 -3.19 -6.40 4.03
N GLU A 39 -2.01 -6.68 4.57
CA GLU A 39 -0.74 -6.64 3.84
C GLU A 39 -0.77 -7.58 2.62
N SER A 40 -1.23 -8.81 2.81
CA SER A 40 -1.32 -9.81 1.75
C SER A 40 -2.28 -9.43 0.61
N SER A 41 -3.17 -8.47 0.88
CA SER A 41 -4.13 -7.94 -0.08
C SER A 41 -3.65 -6.66 -0.79
N ILE A 42 -2.48 -6.13 -0.44
CA ILE A 42 -1.81 -5.14 -1.26
C ILE A 42 -1.09 -5.86 -2.41
N LYS A 43 -1.56 -5.64 -3.64
CA LYS A 43 -0.96 -6.27 -4.81
C LYS A 43 0.17 -5.40 -5.34
N ILE A 44 1.41 -5.88 -5.24
CA ILE A 44 2.55 -5.28 -5.94
C ILE A 44 2.47 -5.67 -7.41
N GLU A 45 2.44 -4.68 -8.28
CA GLU A 45 2.34 -4.86 -9.73
C GLU A 45 3.71 -4.84 -10.38
N ASP A 46 4.53 -3.86 -9.98
CA ASP A 46 5.86 -3.66 -10.52
C ASP A 46 6.80 -3.07 -9.45
N GLU A 47 8.09 -3.35 -9.64
CA GLU A 47 9.18 -2.85 -8.81
C GLU A 47 10.26 -2.22 -9.68
N TYR A 48 10.78 -1.06 -9.26
CA TYR A 48 11.79 -0.33 -10.02
C TYR A 48 12.92 0.16 -9.12
N ILE A 49 14.15 0.03 -9.61
CA ILE A 49 15.34 0.65 -9.02
C ILE A 49 15.78 1.77 -9.96
N ILE A 50 15.70 3.00 -9.49
CA ILE A 50 15.85 4.20 -10.33
C ILE A 50 16.90 5.10 -9.70
N PRO A 51 18.13 5.17 -10.25
CA PRO A 51 19.09 6.17 -9.82
C PRO A 51 18.58 7.55 -10.21
N ASP A 52 18.78 8.55 -9.35
CA ASP A 52 18.54 9.92 -9.75
C ASP A 52 19.56 10.39 -10.79
N LYS A 53 19.25 11.50 -11.46
CA LYS A 53 20.10 12.08 -12.50
C LYS A 53 21.41 12.67 -11.96
N PHE A 54 21.49 12.91 -10.65
CA PHE A 54 22.60 13.62 -10.00
C PHE A 54 23.58 12.69 -9.28
N ASP A 55 23.35 11.37 -9.34
CA ASP A 55 24.06 10.34 -8.57
C ASP A 55 24.02 10.61 -7.04
N TRP A 56 22.96 11.27 -6.57
CA TRP A 56 22.81 11.61 -5.16
C TRP A 56 22.05 10.53 -4.40
N CYS A 57 20.95 10.04 -4.97
CA CYS A 57 20.16 8.96 -4.40
C CYS A 57 19.70 7.93 -5.45
N THR A 58 19.26 6.78 -4.97
CA THR A 58 18.57 5.75 -5.73
C THR A 58 17.20 5.52 -5.09
N TYR A 59 16.16 5.54 -5.92
CA TYR A 59 14.81 5.20 -5.52
C TYR A 59 14.54 3.71 -5.73
N TYR A 60 13.96 3.07 -4.74
CA TYR A 60 13.31 1.77 -4.89
C TYR A 60 11.80 1.98 -4.83
N VAL A 61 11.14 1.85 -5.98
CA VAL A 61 9.75 2.25 -6.21
C VAL A 61 8.88 1.02 -6.38
N LEU A 62 7.77 0.96 -5.64
CA LEU A 62 6.72 -0.05 -5.76
C LEU A 62 5.50 0.59 -6.41
N VAL A 63 5.01 0.02 -7.50
CA VAL A 63 3.69 0.33 -8.03
C VAL A 63 2.74 -0.75 -7.55
N ALA A 64 1.70 -0.34 -6.81
CA ALA A 64 0.83 -1.26 -6.10
C ALA A 64 -0.65 -0.87 -6.24
N THR A 65 -1.53 -1.83 -5.95
CA THR A 65 -2.98 -1.63 -5.93
C THR A 65 -3.55 -2.13 -4.60
N ASN A 66 -4.38 -1.31 -3.95
CA ASN A 66 -5.06 -1.69 -2.73
C ASN A 66 -6.24 -2.62 -3.05
N ASN A 67 -6.06 -3.95 -2.89
CA ASN A 67 -7.12 -4.94 -3.11
C ASN A 67 -7.75 -5.46 -1.80
N THR A 68 -7.59 -4.74 -0.69
CA THR A 68 -8.16 -5.14 0.62
C THR A 68 -9.69 -5.06 0.66
N GLY A 69 -10.31 -4.38 -0.30
CA GLY A 69 -11.74 -4.07 -0.30
C GLY A 69 -12.13 -2.93 0.67
N LYS A 70 -11.15 -2.31 1.32
CA LYS A 70 -11.34 -1.20 2.26
C LYS A 70 -10.34 -0.07 2.00
N ASP A 71 -10.64 1.10 2.51
CA ASP A 71 -9.69 2.21 2.50
C ASP A 71 -8.65 1.95 3.60
N VAL A 72 -7.36 2.11 3.29
CA VAL A 72 -6.26 1.75 4.21
C VAL A 72 -5.19 2.82 4.27
N GLU A 73 -4.59 2.97 5.45
CA GLU A 73 -3.28 3.57 5.64
C GLU A 73 -2.20 2.51 5.43
N ILE A 74 -1.06 2.88 4.84
CA ILE A 74 0.04 1.96 4.58
C ILE A 74 1.36 2.55 5.06
N ASP A 75 2.02 1.86 5.98
CA ASP A 75 3.42 2.09 6.33
C ASP A 75 4.32 1.15 5.52
N ALA A 76 5.46 1.66 5.06
CA ALA A 76 6.40 0.90 4.25
C ALA A 76 7.83 1.09 4.73
N ASP A 77 8.48 -0.03 5.05
CA ASP A 77 9.89 -0.08 5.40
C ASP A 77 10.69 -0.60 4.20
N PHE A 78 11.63 0.20 3.72
CA PHE A 78 12.52 -0.16 2.62
C PHE A 78 13.94 -0.39 3.13
N THR A 79 14.49 -1.56 2.86
CA THR A 79 15.80 -1.98 3.36
C THR A 79 16.76 -2.25 2.22
N ALA A 80 17.99 -1.74 2.32
CA ALA A 80 19.10 -2.09 1.43
C ALA A 80 20.10 -2.99 2.17
N TYR A 81 20.55 -4.06 1.50
CA TYR A 81 21.49 -5.05 2.03
C TYR A 81 22.76 -5.11 1.19
N ASN A 82 23.90 -5.30 1.85
CA ASN A 82 25.16 -5.59 1.16
C ASN A 82 25.24 -7.07 0.70
N SER A 83 26.35 -7.45 0.05
CA SER A 83 26.60 -8.81 -0.41
C SER A 83 26.65 -9.87 0.70
N GLU A 84 26.87 -9.45 1.96
CA GLU A 84 26.87 -10.30 3.15
C GLU A 84 25.47 -10.39 3.80
N LYS A 85 24.44 -9.85 3.14
CA LYS A 85 23.06 -9.75 3.63
C LYS A 85 22.91 -8.94 4.92
N SER A 86 23.87 -8.06 5.22
CA SER A 86 23.76 -7.10 6.32
C SER A 86 23.06 -5.84 5.83
N VAL A 87 22.16 -5.30 6.67
CA VAL A 87 21.48 -4.03 6.41
C VAL A 87 22.49 -2.90 6.37
N VAL A 88 22.47 -2.12 5.29
CA VAL A 88 23.32 -0.91 5.13
C VAL A 88 22.51 0.38 5.18
N SER A 89 21.21 0.31 4.93
CA SER A 89 20.30 1.44 5.03
C SER A 89 18.86 0.95 5.20
N LEU A 90 18.07 1.68 5.99
CA LEU A 90 16.63 1.52 6.16
C LEU A 90 16.01 2.90 5.98
N VAL A 91 14.94 2.99 5.20
CA VAL A 91 14.17 4.22 4.98
C VAL A 91 12.68 3.90 5.01
N HIS A 92 11.88 4.90 5.36
CA HIS A 92 10.45 4.74 5.60
C HIS A 92 9.65 5.61 4.64
N ASP A 93 8.48 5.12 4.27
CA ASP A 93 7.47 5.85 3.52
C ASP A 93 6.08 5.52 4.08
N ARG A 94 5.12 6.42 3.89
CA ARG A 94 3.75 6.29 4.37
C ARG A 94 2.77 6.79 3.32
N ALA A 95 1.64 6.09 3.22
CA ALA A 95 0.46 6.53 2.50
C ALA A 95 -0.70 6.66 3.48
N ASP A 96 -1.03 7.89 3.87
CA ASP A 96 -2.01 8.15 4.95
C ASP A 96 -3.43 7.65 4.64
N ALA A 97 -3.80 7.60 3.36
CA ALA A 97 -5.06 6.98 2.93
C ALA A 97 -5.06 6.56 1.46
N VAL A 98 -5.23 5.27 1.21
CA VAL A 98 -5.36 4.65 -0.11
C VAL A 98 -6.73 4.01 -0.22
N LYS A 99 -7.53 4.50 -1.18
CA LYS A 99 -8.89 4.00 -1.43
C LYS A 99 -8.89 2.53 -1.87
N ALA A 100 -9.93 1.79 -1.53
CA ALA A 100 -10.16 0.45 -2.06
C ALA A 100 -10.15 0.44 -3.60
N GLY A 101 -9.33 -0.44 -4.19
CA GLY A 101 -9.13 -0.56 -5.63
C GLY A 101 -8.23 0.51 -6.26
N GLN A 102 -7.71 1.46 -5.48
CA GLN A 102 -6.83 2.51 -5.96
C GLN A 102 -5.42 1.97 -6.24
N ARG A 103 -4.85 2.41 -7.37
CA ARG A 103 -3.43 2.27 -7.67
C ARG A 103 -2.63 3.39 -7.02
N PHE A 104 -1.52 3.05 -6.38
CA PHE A 104 -0.65 3.98 -5.66
C PHE A 104 0.82 3.58 -5.84
N ILE A 105 1.71 4.49 -5.46
CA ILE A 105 3.15 4.27 -5.48
C ILE A 105 3.69 4.45 -4.07
N LEU A 106 4.56 3.54 -3.63
CA LEU A 106 5.42 3.68 -2.44
C LEU A 106 6.89 3.70 -2.89
N TYR A 107 7.76 4.34 -2.12
CA TYR A 107 9.18 4.35 -2.47
C TYR A 107 10.12 4.50 -1.27
N GLY A 108 11.28 3.87 -1.36
CA GLY A 108 12.43 4.17 -0.51
C GLY A 108 13.46 5.02 -1.25
N GLN A 109 13.86 6.16 -0.68
CA GLN A 109 14.95 7.00 -1.20
C GLN A 109 16.25 6.71 -0.44
N PHE A 110 17.23 6.11 -1.12
CA PHE A 110 18.51 5.74 -0.52
C PHE A 110 19.62 6.65 -1.00
N LEU A 111 20.35 7.30 -0.08
CA LEU A 111 21.53 8.08 -0.44
C LEU A 111 22.63 7.16 -1.00
N ASN A 112 23.16 7.47 -2.18
CA ASN A 112 24.17 6.62 -2.85
C ASN A 112 25.45 6.49 -2.02
N LYS A 113 25.76 7.46 -1.16
CA LYS A 113 26.88 7.37 -0.20
C LYS A 113 26.71 6.26 0.85
N ASN A 114 25.47 5.87 1.15
CA ASN A 114 25.14 4.83 2.13
C ASN A 114 25.02 3.45 1.47
N ILE A 115 24.69 3.40 0.17
CA ILE A 115 24.49 2.16 -0.58
C ILE A 115 25.55 2.03 -1.70
N LYS A 116 26.53 1.16 -1.50
CA LYS A 116 27.53 0.87 -2.55
C LYS A 116 26.90 0.11 -3.72
N LYS A 117 27.57 0.07 -4.87
CA LYS A 117 27.14 -0.77 -6.00
C LYS A 117 26.95 -2.22 -5.57
N GLY A 118 25.91 -2.87 -6.09
CA GLY A 118 25.63 -4.29 -5.85
C GLY A 118 24.83 -4.59 -4.57
N VAL A 119 24.18 -3.58 -3.97
CA VAL A 119 23.19 -3.83 -2.91
C VAL A 119 21.94 -4.50 -3.48
N SER A 120 21.26 -5.28 -2.65
CA SER A 120 19.89 -5.76 -2.90
C SER A 120 18.91 -4.97 -2.05
N PHE A 121 17.70 -4.75 -2.56
CA PHE A 121 16.64 -4.06 -1.83
C PHE A 121 15.55 -5.04 -1.42
N ALA A 122 14.85 -4.73 -0.33
CA ALA A 122 13.62 -5.41 0.10
C ALA A 122 12.67 -4.38 0.71
N TYR A 123 11.41 -4.75 0.87
CA TYR A 123 10.40 -3.95 1.55
C TYR A 123 9.57 -4.81 2.51
N SER A 124 8.93 -4.16 3.47
CA SER A 124 7.86 -4.71 4.31
C SER A 124 6.73 -3.69 4.34
N LEU A 125 5.48 -4.14 4.27
CA LEU A 125 4.33 -3.25 4.33
C LEU A 125 3.53 -3.53 5.60
N ASN A 126 2.83 -2.52 6.10
CA ASN A 126 1.80 -2.71 7.11
C ASN A 126 0.59 -1.89 6.67
N ALA A 127 -0.56 -2.55 6.49
CA ALA A 127 -1.79 -1.91 6.06
C ALA A 127 -2.81 -1.93 7.19
N THR A 128 -3.38 -0.78 7.51
CA THR A 128 -4.41 -0.62 8.55
C THR A 128 -5.63 0.07 7.96
N GLU A 129 -6.85 -0.37 8.30
CA GLU A 129 -8.07 0.31 7.86
C GLU A 129 -8.10 1.77 8.32
N THR A 130 -8.55 2.68 7.44
CA THR A 130 -8.71 4.11 7.74
C THR A 130 -10.03 4.63 7.18
N ASP A 131 -10.65 5.57 7.87
CA ASP A 131 -11.79 6.35 7.40
C ASP A 131 -11.38 7.75 6.89
N ASN A 132 -10.08 8.05 6.88
CA ASN A 132 -9.54 9.36 6.55
C ASN A 132 -9.35 9.61 5.03
N CYS A 133 -9.84 8.71 4.16
CA CYS A 133 -9.62 8.84 2.72
C CYS A 133 -10.48 9.92 2.07
N THR A 134 -9.84 10.87 1.38
CA THR A 134 -10.51 11.95 0.63
C THR A 134 -10.31 11.84 -0.88
N TYR A 135 -9.86 10.69 -1.37
CA TYR A 135 -9.57 10.43 -2.79
C TYR A 135 -10.69 10.86 -3.75
N ASN A 136 -11.96 10.58 -3.41
CA ASN A 136 -13.12 10.93 -4.24
C ASN A 136 -13.48 12.42 -4.21
N MET A 137 -12.86 13.22 -3.34
CA MET A 137 -13.08 14.67 -3.25
C MET A 137 -12.10 15.44 -4.13
N VAL A 138 -11.08 14.78 -4.65
CA VAL A 138 -10.01 15.38 -5.45
C VAL A 138 -10.02 14.78 -6.85
N ASP A 139 -9.89 15.64 -7.85
CA ASP A 139 -9.59 15.23 -9.23
C ASP A 139 -8.22 15.75 -9.65
N ILE A 140 -7.55 15.00 -10.53
CA ILE A 140 -6.22 15.31 -11.03
C ILE A 140 -6.26 15.50 -12.55
N ASP A 141 -5.85 16.68 -12.98
CA ASP A 141 -5.64 17.02 -14.39
C ASP A 141 -4.15 17.11 -14.72
N THR A 142 -3.77 16.59 -15.88
CA THR A 142 -2.39 16.70 -16.39
C THR A 142 -2.37 17.41 -17.73
N SER A 143 -1.44 18.34 -17.91
CA SER A 143 -1.14 18.93 -19.21
C SER A 143 0.35 18.86 -19.50
N SER A 144 0.70 18.46 -20.72
CA SER A 144 2.11 18.44 -21.15
C SER A 144 2.59 19.88 -21.39
N LYS A 145 3.72 20.24 -20.78
CA LYS A 145 4.42 21.50 -21.01
C LYS A 145 5.85 21.20 -21.43
N GLU A 146 6.10 21.27 -22.74
CA GLU A 146 7.40 20.92 -23.34
C GLU A 146 7.86 19.51 -22.93
N GLN A 147 8.92 19.41 -22.12
CA GLN A 147 9.47 18.14 -21.61
C GLN A 147 8.96 17.77 -20.21
N CYS A 148 8.08 18.58 -19.62
CA CYS A 148 7.56 18.40 -18.27
C CYS A 148 6.03 18.21 -18.30
N ILE A 149 5.46 17.85 -17.16
CA ILE A 149 4.01 17.75 -16.98
C ILE A 149 3.62 18.76 -15.92
N GLU A 150 2.64 19.60 -16.23
CA GLU A 150 1.91 20.32 -15.20
C GLU A 150 0.78 19.42 -14.70
N VAL A 151 0.83 19.11 -13.41
CA VAL A 151 -0.23 18.40 -12.69
C VAL A 151 -1.01 19.40 -11.87
N SER A 152 -2.33 19.35 -11.97
CA SER A 152 -3.24 20.16 -11.17
C SER A 152 -4.14 19.24 -10.36
N ALA A 153 -4.39 19.61 -9.10
CA ALA A 153 -5.40 18.97 -8.28
C ALA A 153 -6.52 19.96 -7.99
N THR A 154 -7.77 19.51 -8.04
CA THR A 154 -8.94 20.29 -7.63
C THR A 154 -9.63 19.59 -6.46
N ASN A 155 -9.77 20.26 -5.32
CA ASN A 155 -10.57 19.78 -4.19
C ASN A 155 -12.01 20.27 -4.35
N TYR A 156 -12.93 19.37 -4.68
CA TYR A 156 -14.35 19.68 -4.87
C TYR A 156 -15.17 19.69 -3.59
N SER A 157 -14.56 19.37 -2.44
CA SER A 157 -15.26 19.46 -1.16
C SER A 157 -15.27 20.91 -0.63
N GLU A 158 -16.18 21.18 0.30
CA GLU A 158 -16.20 22.44 1.07
C GLU A 158 -15.19 22.44 2.23
N LYS A 159 -14.44 21.34 2.43
CA LYS A 159 -13.56 21.14 3.56
C LYS A 159 -12.10 21.17 3.13
N ASP A 160 -11.26 21.65 4.04
CA ASP A 160 -9.82 21.54 3.91
C ASP A 160 -9.40 20.06 4.11
N ILE A 161 -8.42 19.63 3.32
CA ILE A 161 -7.81 18.30 3.39
C ILE A 161 -6.30 18.45 3.54
N GLN A 162 -5.61 17.33 3.78
CA GLN A 162 -4.15 17.32 3.66
C GLN A 162 -3.74 17.54 2.21
N GLY A 163 -2.50 18.00 2.03
CA GLY A 163 -1.89 18.13 0.71
C GLY A 163 -2.00 16.85 -0.10
N VAL A 164 -2.14 17.00 -1.42
CA VAL A 164 -2.28 15.87 -2.32
C VAL A 164 -0.89 15.42 -2.76
N GLY A 165 -0.47 14.25 -2.28
CA GLY A 165 0.81 13.66 -2.61
C GLY A 165 0.78 13.02 -3.99
N ILE A 166 1.33 13.69 -4.99
CA ILE A 166 1.50 13.18 -6.35
C ILE A 166 2.82 12.42 -6.44
N ARG A 167 2.77 11.20 -6.98
CA ARG A 167 3.94 10.35 -7.21
C ARG A 167 3.92 9.89 -8.66
N THR A 168 5.02 10.13 -9.37
CA THR A 168 5.09 9.90 -10.82
C THR A 168 6.31 9.09 -11.20
N LEU A 169 6.07 7.99 -11.91
CA LEU A 169 7.10 7.17 -12.55
C LEU A 169 7.17 7.51 -14.03
N PHE A 170 8.35 7.89 -14.52
CA PHE A 170 8.59 8.14 -15.94
C PHE A 170 9.28 6.95 -16.59
N THR A 171 8.83 6.59 -17.79
CA THR A 171 9.34 5.42 -18.52
C THR A 171 9.73 5.77 -19.95
N LYS A 172 10.73 5.05 -20.46
CA LYS A 172 11.19 5.09 -21.85
C LYS A 172 11.26 3.68 -22.39
N ASN A 173 10.54 3.37 -23.46
CA ASN A 173 10.47 2.03 -24.05
C ASN A 173 10.16 0.94 -23.00
N GLY A 174 9.25 1.24 -22.06
CA GLY A 174 8.85 0.33 -20.99
C GLY A 174 9.84 0.18 -19.83
N LYS A 175 10.93 0.96 -19.79
CA LYS A 175 11.89 0.98 -18.67
C LYS A 175 11.72 2.25 -17.85
N ALA A 176 11.74 2.15 -16.53
CA ALA A 176 11.79 3.32 -15.66
C ALA A 176 13.07 4.13 -15.87
N VAL A 177 12.93 5.45 -16.03
CA VAL A 177 14.04 6.39 -16.25
C VAL A 177 14.11 7.50 -15.22
N ALA A 178 12.99 7.83 -14.57
CA ALA A 178 12.96 8.81 -13.49
C ALA A 178 11.75 8.59 -12.57
N PHE A 179 11.86 9.11 -11.36
CA PHE A 179 10.79 9.18 -10.38
C PHE A 179 10.74 10.59 -9.81
N ASP A 180 9.53 11.13 -9.65
CA ASP A 180 9.31 12.48 -9.14
C ASP A 180 8.09 12.50 -8.21
N THR A 181 8.15 13.35 -7.19
CA THR A 181 7.09 13.49 -6.19
C THR A 181 6.87 14.96 -5.89
N VAL A 182 5.61 15.39 -5.91
CA VAL A 182 5.22 16.74 -5.50
C VAL A 182 4.03 16.67 -4.57
N ASN A 183 3.94 17.64 -3.66
CA ASN A 183 2.77 17.80 -2.80
C ASN A 183 2.00 19.03 -3.26
N ILE A 184 0.73 18.87 -3.62
CA ILE A 184 -0.15 19.98 -3.99
C ILE A 184 -0.91 20.44 -2.74
N ALA A 185 -0.57 21.63 -2.25
CA ALA A 185 -1.17 22.27 -1.09
C ALA A 185 -1.14 23.80 -1.26
N ASP A 186 -1.88 24.54 -0.44
CA ASP A 186 -1.88 26.01 -0.42
C ASP A 186 -0.68 26.55 0.38
N VAL A 187 -0.60 26.14 1.65
CA VAL A 187 0.44 26.53 2.60
C VAL A 187 0.75 25.34 3.50
N GLY A 188 2.03 24.95 3.57
CA GLY A 188 2.45 23.78 4.33
C GLY A 188 1.80 22.50 3.79
N TYR A 189 0.89 21.92 4.57
CA TYR A 189 0.25 20.63 4.28
C TYR A 189 -1.27 20.73 4.14
N ILE A 190 -1.85 21.94 4.01
CA ILE A 190 -3.31 22.12 3.88
C ILE A 190 -3.66 22.44 2.42
N PHE A 191 -4.64 21.71 1.88
CA PHE A 191 -5.23 21.99 0.57
C PHE A 191 -6.71 22.35 0.75
N ARG A 192 -7.07 23.59 0.36
CA ARG A 192 -8.36 24.19 0.72
C ARG A 192 -9.53 23.58 -0.04
N GLY A 193 -10.70 23.60 0.59
CA GLY A 193 -11.96 23.26 -0.06
C GLY A 193 -12.28 24.21 -1.22
N GLY A 194 -12.67 23.65 -2.37
CA GLY A 194 -13.07 24.40 -3.56
C GLY A 194 -11.93 25.04 -4.36
N SER A 195 -10.67 24.73 -4.07
CA SER A 195 -9.51 25.29 -4.77
C SER A 195 -8.89 24.33 -5.79
N THR A 196 -8.15 24.91 -6.73
CA THR A 196 -7.31 24.20 -7.70
C THR A 196 -5.90 24.75 -7.64
N ASN A 197 -4.92 23.88 -7.42
CA ASN A 197 -3.50 24.23 -7.41
C ASN A 197 -2.72 23.33 -8.37
N SER A 198 -1.58 23.82 -8.85
CA SER A 198 -0.76 23.11 -9.83
C SER A 198 0.71 23.05 -9.43
N GLN A 199 1.40 22.00 -9.88
CA GLN A 199 2.85 21.81 -9.75
C GLN A 199 3.42 21.28 -11.07
N ILE A 200 4.71 21.53 -11.31
CA ILE A 200 5.45 20.94 -12.43
C ILE A 200 6.20 19.71 -11.93
N ILE A 201 6.04 18.60 -12.64
CA ILE A 201 6.79 17.35 -12.44
C ILE A 201 7.60 17.02 -13.70
N GLY A 202 8.62 16.19 -13.52
CA GLY A 202 9.44 15.68 -14.62
C GLY A 202 10.55 16.61 -15.06
N LEU A 203 10.85 17.69 -14.32
CA LEU A 203 11.98 18.60 -14.61
C LEU A 203 13.32 17.84 -14.74
N ASN A 204 13.45 16.76 -13.96
CA ASN A 204 14.64 15.91 -13.97
C ASN A 204 14.47 14.61 -14.75
N ALA A 205 13.27 14.34 -15.28
CA ALA A 205 12.99 13.17 -16.11
C ALA A 205 13.52 13.43 -17.53
N SER A 206 14.80 13.11 -17.78
CA SER A 206 15.34 13.21 -19.13
C SER A 206 14.80 12.08 -20.01
N ASP A 207 14.24 12.44 -21.16
CA ASP A 207 13.85 11.54 -22.25
C ASP A 207 12.96 10.36 -21.83
N TYR A 208 11.66 10.62 -21.65
CA TYR A 208 10.61 9.61 -21.43
C TYR A 208 9.58 9.63 -22.58
N ASP A 209 8.86 8.53 -22.78
CA ASP A 209 7.75 8.41 -23.74
C ASP A 209 6.41 8.10 -23.09
N ASN A 210 6.41 7.71 -21.81
CA ASN A 210 5.22 7.40 -21.04
C ASN A 210 5.45 7.65 -19.54
N TYR A 211 4.37 7.77 -18.76
CA TYR A 211 4.43 7.94 -17.31
C TYR A 211 3.25 7.27 -16.61
N ILE A 212 3.45 6.93 -15.34
CA ILE A 212 2.40 6.50 -14.41
C ILE A 212 2.31 7.56 -13.33
N ILE A 213 1.15 8.20 -13.22
CA ILE A 213 0.85 9.16 -12.15
C ILE A 213 -0.14 8.53 -11.17
N THR A 214 0.17 8.66 -9.88
CA THR A 214 -0.74 8.29 -8.79
C THR A 214 -0.81 9.44 -7.80
N TYR A 215 -1.90 9.51 -7.04
CA TYR A 215 -2.05 10.50 -5.98
C TYR A 215 -2.65 9.88 -4.74
N ILE A 216 -2.26 10.40 -3.58
CA ILE A 216 -2.85 10.06 -2.28
C ILE A 216 -3.47 11.33 -1.70
N SER A 217 -4.65 11.18 -1.08
CA SER A 217 -5.37 12.29 -0.47
C SER A 217 -6.07 11.81 0.80
N ALA A 218 -5.77 12.50 1.90
CA ALA A 218 -6.32 12.23 3.22
C ALA A 218 -6.92 13.50 3.85
N GLY A 219 -7.89 13.33 4.74
CA GLY A 219 -8.44 14.42 5.54
C GLY A 219 -7.44 14.95 6.56
N VAL A 220 -7.64 16.19 7.02
CA VAL A 220 -6.83 16.76 8.09
C VAL A 220 -7.11 15.98 9.37
N GLU A 221 -6.13 15.25 9.90
CA GLU A 221 -6.24 14.74 11.26
C GLU A 221 -6.30 15.96 12.18
N ASN A 222 -7.38 16.07 12.97
CA ASN A 222 -7.39 17.03 14.07
C ASN A 222 -6.21 16.67 14.95
N ALA A 223 -5.17 17.50 14.91
CA ALA A 223 -3.93 17.29 15.63
C ALA A 223 -4.24 16.76 17.04
N GLN A 224 -3.67 15.61 17.38
CA GLN A 224 -3.40 15.33 18.78
C GLN A 224 -2.66 16.56 19.29
N THR A 225 -3.31 17.32 20.16
CA THR A 225 -2.68 18.38 20.92
C THR A 225 -1.47 17.77 21.63
N PHE A 226 -0.27 18.11 21.15
CA PHE A 226 0.99 17.85 21.86
C PHE A 226 1.01 18.59 23.20
#